data_AF-A0A2T0MAC5-F1
#
_entry.id   AF-A0A2T0MAC5-F1
#
_cell.length_a   1.000
_cell.length_b   1.000
_cell.length_c   1.000
_cell.angle_alpha   90.00
_cell.angle_beta   90.00
_cell.angle_gamma   90.00
#
_symmetry.space_group_name_H-M   'P 1'
#
loop_
_entity.id
_entity.type
_entity.pdbx_description
1 polymer ?
#
loop_
_entity_poly.entity_id
_entity_poly.type
_entity_poly.pdbx_seq_one_letter_code
_entity_poly.pdbx_strand_id
1 'polypeptide(L)'
;MIKELSRLINNYPIESSIIIFFAGIISTFLLEKLLEKVISKYKTNRLKKKLRKSSLKSMNNGDVFALAHGTPFWKAEDVEVLNSKKKLIVVIPEKFKEKFLSNDSNFKFRDSIYFDSEYSMEDSISEMGIPDLRERIERHSNIVAEELLKKQTAGRLVFNGEMLGVFDIRPINVNQEEYRKLKIRTYETDFFTYRVFASIYRELKEQGHAISQVTKREQIIKYKPFLSSFGLCTFVMLYNQTEVVLAKRSLYTTHSENKWHFSMNEAFSQTDFDYNKQPDLFNCHVRGLEEELNINPKISKKTIYFFDVIFSREKFEMGITSLIYLPDFAFEDLEFFYSCAKDGEVETDGLDIIRAGKKEVKRFMKENEMTNGAKLALQLLLARVLNDKMPPYN
;
A
#
# COMPACT_ATOMS: atom_id res chain seq x y z
N MET A 1 -56.40 41.00 -25.02
CA MET A 1 -55.98 39.74 -24.35
C MET A 1 -56.14 38.49 -25.21
N ILE A 2 -57.32 37.87 -25.40
CA ILE A 2 -57.44 36.61 -26.20
C ILE A 2 -57.08 36.81 -27.69
N LYS A 3 -57.52 37.93 -28.30
CA LYS A 3 -57.11 38.32 -29.67
C LYS A 3 -55.63 38.70 -29.82
N GLU A 4 -54.97 39.09 -28.73
CA GLU A 4 -53.53 39.43 -28.76
C GLU A 4 -52.66 38.19 -28.58
N LEU A 5 -53.06 37.25 -27.71
CA LEU A 5 -52.43 35.93 -27.60
C LEU A 5 -52.54 35.13 -28.91
N SER A 6 -53.69 35.20 -29.60
CA SER A 6 -53.89 34.59 -30.92
C SER A 6 -52.97 35.17 -32.00
N ARG A 7 -52.69 36.48 -31.97
CA ARG A 7 -51.76 37.14 -32.90
C ARG A 7 -50.29 36.80 -32.61
N LEU A 8 -49.93 36.64 -31.34
CA LEU A 8 -48.59 36.20 -30.93
C LEU A 8 -48.29 34.76 -31.36
N ILE A 9 -49.28 33.87 -31.29
CA ILE A 9 -49.10 32.46 -31.67
C ILE A 9 -49.04 32.28 -33.21
N ASN A 10 -49.78 33.08 -33.98
CA ASN A 10 -49.80 32.97 -35.45
C ASN A 10 -48.60 33.62 -36.18
N ASN A 11 -47.77 34.40 -35.49
CA ASN A 11 -46.62 35.11 -36.08
C ASN A 11 -45.26 34.50 -35.74
N TYR A 12 -45.21 33.42 -34.96
CA TYR A 12 -43.98 32.69 -34.68
C TYR A 12 -43.85 31.52 -35.66
N PRO A 13 -42.81 31.52 -36.53
CA PRO A 13 -42.55 30.37 -37.38
C PRO A 13 -42.40 29.12 -36.50
N ILE A 14 -43.09 28.04 -36.86
CA ILE A 14 -42.97 26.73 -36.19
C ILE A 14 -41.49 26.32 -36.10
N GLU A 15 -40.70 26.67 -37.11
CA GLU A 15 -39.25 26.52 -37.19
C GLU A 15 -38.50 27.21 -36.03
N SER A 16 -38.87 28.45 -35.67
CA SER A 16 -38.25 29.18 -34.56
C SER A 16 -38.57 28.56 -33.20
N SER A 17 -39.79 28.03 -33.03
CA SER A 17 -40.20 27.35 -31.80
C SER A 17 -39.46 26.03 -31.60
N ILE A 18 -39.22 25.28 -32.68
CA ILE A 18 -38.43 24.05 -32.68
C ILE A 18 -36.96 24.35 -32.31
N ILE A 19 -36.36 25.39 -32.89
CA ILE A 19 -34.98 25.80 -32.58
C ILE A 19 -34.82 26.17 -31.11
N ILE A 20 -35.75 26.95 -30.55
CA ILE A 20 -35.73 27.35 -29.14
C ILE A 20 -35.86 26.12 -28.21
N PHE A 21 -36.72 25.17 -28.55
CA PHE A 21 -36.89 23.93 -27.79
C PHE A 21 -35.59 23.09 -27.76
N PHE A 22 -34.96 22.87 -28.91
CA PHE A 22 -33.68 22.14 -28.97
C PHE A 22 -32.53 22.90 -28.28
N ALA A 23 -32.48 24.22 -28.42
CA ALA A 23 -31.52 25.05 -27.69
C ALA A 23 -31.71 24.94 -26.17
N GLY A 24 -32.96 24.89 -25.69
CA GLY A 24 -33.31 24.62 -24.29
C GLY A 24 -32.78 23.28 -23.80
N ILE A 25 -33.01 22.19 -24.54
CA ILE A 25 -32.51 20.85 -24.21
C ILE A 25 -30.98 20.84 -24.16
N ILE A 26 -30.31 21.35 -25.20
CA ILE A 26 -28.84 21.38 -25.28
C ILE A 26 -28.27 22.21 -24.12
N SER A 27 -28.86 23.38 -23.83
CA SER A 27 -28.40 24.24 -22.73
C SER A 27 -28.55 23.56 -21.37
N THR A 28 -29.62 22.80 -21.16
CA THR A 28 -29.87 22.05 -19.91
C THR A 28 -28.85 20.94 -19.75
N PHE A 29 -28.60 20.15 -20.80
CA PHE A 29 -27.57 19.10 -20.80
C PHE A 29 -26.16 19.66 -20.55
N LEU A 30 -25.81 20.79 -21.18
CA LEU A 30 -24.53 21.46 -20.96
C LEU A 30 -24.39 22.00 -19.54
N LEU A 31 -25.46 22.60 -18.98
CA LEU A 31 -25.48 23.08 -17.60
C LEU A 31 -25.34 21.93 -16.60
N GLU A 32 -26.04 20.80 -16.82
CA GLU A 32 -25.89 19.60 -16.00
C GLU A 32 -24.45 19.07 -16.04
N LYS A 33 -23.85 18.94 -17.23
CA LYS A 33 -22.45 18.49 -17.37
C LYS A 33 -21.46 19.45 -16.71
N LEU A 34 -21.70 20.75 -16.80
CA LEU A 34 -20.87 21.77 -16.14
C LEU A 34 -21.02 21.68 -14.62
N LEU A 35 -22.25 21.53 -14.11
CA LEU A 35 -22.55 21.43 -12.69
C LEU A 35 -21.99 20.13 -12.09
N GLU A 36 -22.11 18.99 -12.78
CA GLU A 36 -21.45 17.73 -12.44
C GLU A 36 -19.93 17.91 -12.30
N LYS A 37 -19.30 18.59 -13.27
CA LYS A 37 -17.86 18.86 -13.27
C LYS A 37 -17.44 19.75 -12.10
N VAL A 38 -18.20 20.80 -11.82
CA VAL A 38 -17.94 21.72 -10.69
C VAL A 38 -18.09 21.00 -9.35
N ILE A 39 -19.18 20.24 -9.16
CA ILE A 39 -19.42 19.46 -7.94
C ILE A 39 -18.32 18.42 -7.74
N SER A 40 -17.97 17.67 -8.78
CA SER A 40 -16.90 16.66 -8.75
C SER A 40 -15.56 17.28 -8.36
N LYS A 41 -15.19 18.42 -8.96
CA LYS A 41 -13.97 19.16 -8.61
C LYS A 41 -13.98 19.65 -7.16
N TYR A 42 -15.11 20.17 -6.68
CA TYR A 42 -15.26 20.61 -5.29
C TYR A 42 -15.10 19.44 -4.30
N LYS A 43 -15.81 18.32 -4.52
CA LYS A 43 -15.70 17.11 -3.70
C LYS A 43 -14.28 16.57 -3.66
N THR A 44 -13.63 16.47 -4.81
CA THR A 44 -12.24 16.02 -4.98
C THR A 44 -11.28 16.90 -4.19
N ASN A 45 -11.39 18.23 -4.31
CA ASN A 45 -10.54 19.17 -3.59
C ASN A 45 -10.77 19.12 -2.07
N ARG A 46 -12.01 18.95 -1.63
CA ARG A 46 -12.35 18.76 -0.21
C ARG A 46 -11.75 17.46 0.32
N LEU A 47 -11.83 16.36 -0.43
CA LEU A 47 -11.22 15.08 -0.07
C LEU A 47 -9.70 15.21 0.03
N LYS A 48 -9.02 15.79 -0.97
CA LYS A 48 -7.56 16.03 -0.95
C LYS A 48 -7.12 16.79 0.29
N LYS A 49 -7.82 17.87 0.65
CA LYS A 49 -7.54 18.66 1.87
C LYS A 49 -7.66 17.80 3.13
N LYS A 50 -8.70 16.95 3.21
CA LYS A 50 -8.93 16.04 4.34
C LYS A 50 -7.85 14.96 4.44
N LEU A 51 -7.48 14.32 3.33
CA LEU A 51 -6.42 13.30 3.28
C LEU A 51 -5.07 13.87 3.73
N ARG A 52 -4.67 15.01 3.18
CA ARG A 52 -3.45 15.72 3.58
C ARG A 52 -3.44 16.07 5.06
N LYS A 53 -4.56 16.59 5.59
CA LYS A 53 -4.68 16.93 7.01
C LYS A 53 -4.57 15.70 7.91
N SER A 54 -5.18 14.57 7.53
CA SER A 54 -5.06 13.31 8.29
C SER A 54 -3.63 12.76 8.26
N SER A 55 -2.99 12.75 7.10
CA SER A 55 -1.59 12.32 6.93
C SER A 55 -0.64 13.17 7.80
N LEU A 56 -0.76 14.50 7.74
CA LEU A 56 0.04 15.42 8.57
C LEU A 56 -0.20 15.21 10.07
N LYS A 57 -1.46 14.98 10.49
CA LYS A 57 -1.77 14.70 11.89
C LYS A 57 -1.13 13.39 12.36
N SER A 58 -1.14 12.36 11.52
CA SER A 58 -0.50 11.07 11.82
C SER A 58 1.01 11.22 11.93
N MET A 59 1.64 11.95 11.02
CA MET A 59 3.08 12.26 11.06
C MET A 59 3.51 12.99 12.34
N ASN A 60 2.65 13.84 12.89
CA ASN A 60 2.93 14.55 14.14
C ASN A 60 2.68 13.69 15.40
N ASN A 61 1.79 12.70 15.30
CA ASN A 61 1.37 11.85 16.41
C ASN A 61 2.01 10.44 16.36
N GLY A 62 2.84 10.17 15.37
CA GLY A 62 3.45 8.88 15.11
C GLY A 62 4.38 8.91 13.89
N ASP A 63 5.11 7.82 13.68
CA ASP A 63 6.14 7.72 12.64
C ASP A 63 5.62 7.26 11.28
N VAL A 64 4.30 7.36 11.03
CA VAL A 64 3.67 6.88 9.77
C VAL A 64 2.88 7.98 9.07
N PHE A 65 3.07 8.11 7.76
CA PHE A 65 2.38 9.09 6.91
C PHE A 65 2.24 8.60 5.46
N ALA A 66 1.35 9.24 4.70
CA ALA A 66 1.12 8.92 3.29
C ALA A 66 1.99 9.79 2.36
N LEU A 67 2.69 9.13 1.43
CA LEU A 67 3.53 9.74 0.38
C LEU A 67 2.75 10.09 -0.88
N ALA A 68 1.72 9.31 -1.20
CA ALA A 68 0.87 9.50 -2.36
C ALA A 68 -0.56 9.07 -2.04
N HIS A 69 -1.53 9.66 -2.74
CA HIS A 69 -2.96 9.44 -2.54
C HIS A 69 -3.68 9.17 -3.86
N GLY A 70 -4.40 8.05 -3.94
CA GLY A 70 -5.48 7.86 -4.90
C GLY A 70 -6.66 8.75 -4.50
N THR A 71 -7.27 9.45 -5.47
CA THR A 71 -8.39 10.35 -5.20
C THR A 71 -9.55 10.07 -6.17
N PRO A 72 -10.61 9.33 -5.75
CA PRO A 72 -10.76 8.68 -4.44
C PRO A 72 -9.90 7.42 -4.31
N PHE A 73 -9.70 6.65 -5.38
CA PHE A 73 -8.92 5.41 -5.40
C PHE A 73 -8.14 5.33 -6.73
N TRP A 74 -7.09 4.53 -6.76
CA TRP A 74 -6.52 3.99 -7.99
C TRP A 74 -7.12 2.60 -8.22
N LYS A 75 -7.50 2.32 -9.47
CA LYS A 75 -7.84 0.95 -9.87
C LYS A 75 -6.58 0.14 -10.10
N ALA A 76 -6.73 -1.16 -10.31
CA ALA A 76 -5.58 -2.03 -10.62
C ALA A 76 -4.83 -1.55 -11.87
N GLU A 77 -5.53 -1.12 -12.91
CA GLU A 77 -4.92 -0.57 -14.14
C GLU A 77 -4.21 0.79 -13.97
N ASP A 78 -4.46 1.48 -12.86
CA ASP A 78 -3.86 2.78 -12.56
C ASP A 78 -2.51 2.65 -11.84
N VAL A 79 -2.19 1.47 -11.29
CA VAL A 79 -0.94 1.20 -10.57
C VAL A 79 -0.04 0.29 -11.40
N GLU A 80 1.07 0.84 -11.85
CA GLU A 80 2.09 0.13 -12.63
C GLU A 80 3.29 -0.16 -11.72
N VAL A 81 3.60 -1.44 -11.51
CA VAL A 81 4.81 -1.89 -10.81
C VAL A 81 5.77 -2.48 -11.83
N LEU A 82 6.99 -1.97 -11.89
CA LEU A 82 8.01 -2.41 -12.83
C LEU A 82 9.25 -2.91 -12.12
N ASN A 83 9.81 -4.03 -12.57
CA ASN A 83 11.14 -4.44 -12.16
C ASN A 83 12.19 -3.60 -12.89
N SER A 84 13.04 -2.89 -12.14
CA SER A 84 14.15 -2.11 -12.70
C SER A 84 15.29 -2.96 -13.25
N LYS A 85 15.27 -4.28 -13.02
CA LYS A 85 16.33 -5.26 -13.27
C LYS A 85 17.59 -5.04 -12.42
N LYS A 86 17.58 -4.07 -11.51
CA LYS A 86 18.65 -3.84 -10.54
C LYS A 86 18.49 -4.79 -9.36
N LYS A 87 19.61 -5.13 -8.72
CA LYS A 87 19.63 -6.00 -7.54
C LYS A 87 20.44 -5.39 -6.42
N LEU A 88 20.04 -5.60 -5.18
CA LEU A 88 20.83 -5.29 -4.00
C LEU A 88 20.84 -6.52 -3.10
N ILE A 89 21.99 -7.16 -3.00
CA ILE A 89 22.21 -8.37 -2.21
C ILE A 89 23.46 -8.18 -1.39
N VAL A 90 23.33 -8.41 -0.08
CA VAL A 90 24.45 -8.48 0.86
C VAL A 90 24.74 -9.95 1.13
N VAL A 91 26.00 -10.35 0.95
CA VAL A 91 26.40 -11.75 1.18
C VAL A 91 26.39 -12.09 2.68
N ILE A 92 25.92 -13.30 2.99
CA ILE A 92 26.08 -13.89 4.33
C ILE A 92 27.57 -14.22 4.53
N PRO A 93 28.22 -13.76 5.62
CA PRO A 93 29.65 -13.98 5.82
C PRO A 93 29.99 -15.48 5.84
N GLU A 94 31.09 -15.84 5.16
CA GLU A 94 31.47 -17.24 4.87
C GLU A 94 31.50 -18.13 6.12
N LYS A 95 32.00 -17.58 7.23
CA LYS A 95 32.11 -18.26 8.53
C LYS A 95 30.78 -18.76 9.12
N PHE A 96 29.63 -18.34 8.57
CA PHE A 96 28.31 -18.77 9.01
C PHE A 96 27.64 -19.79 8.07
N LYS A 97 28.11 -19.95 6.82
CA LYS A 97 27.42 -20.77 5.82
C LYS A 97 27.26 -22.22 6.22
N GLU A 98 28.33 -22.84 6.72
CA GLU A 98 28.30 -24.25 7.19
C GLU A 98 27.28 -24.46 8.31
N LYS A 99 27.15 -23.49 9.23
CA LYS A 99 26.21 -23.56 10.36
C LYS A 99 24.75 -23.43 9.91
N PHE A 100 24.49 -22.64 8.88
CA PHE A 100 23.15 -22.56 8.28
C PHE A 100 22.81 -23.88 7.59
N LEU A 101 23.74 -24.43 6.80
CA LEU A 101 23.56 -25.69 6.08
C LEU A 101 23.41 -26.90 7.00
N SER A 102 24.06 -26.90 8.17
CA SER A 102 23.89 -27.98 9.16
C SER A 102 22.49 -28.02 9.76
N ASN A 103 21.79 -26.89 9.78
CA ASN A 103 20.44 -26.76 10.33
C ASN A 103 19.35 -26.83 9.24
N ASP A 104 19.66 -26.39 8.01
CA ASP A 104 18.79 -26.48 6.84
C ASP A 104 19.64 -26.64 5.57
N SER A 105 19.65 -27.85 5.00
CA SER A 105 20.41 -28.16 3.79
C SER A 105 19.95 -27.38 2.55
N ASN A 106 18.75 -26.79 2.58
CA ASN A 106 18.17 -26.05 1.46
C ASN A 106 18.32 -24.53 1.62
N PHE A 107 19.07 -24.07 2.63
CA PHE A 107 19.28 -22.65 2.86
C PHE A 107 19.97 -21.97 1.67
N LYS A 108 19.37 -20.88 1.17
CA LYS A 108 19.85 -20.19 -0.04
C LYS A 108 20.86 -19.09 0.27
N PHE A 109 22.02 -19.19 -0.35
CA PHE A 109 23.06 -18.15 -0.34
C PHE A 109 23.11 -17.42 -1.68
N ARG A 110 23.42 -16.13 -1.65
CA ARG A 110 23.57 -15.30 -2.84
C ARG A 110 24.83 -14.46 -2.70
N ASP A 111 25.47 -14.19 -3.83
CA ASP A 111 26.66 -13.34 -3.87
C ASP A 111 26.29 -11.86 -3.73
N SER A 112 27.24 -11.06 -3.25
CA SER A 112 27.01 -9.62 -3.11
C SER A 112 26.81 -8.96 -4.47
N ILE A 113 25.73 -8.22 -4.60
CA ILE A 113 25.42 -7.42 -5.80
C ILE A 113 24.94 -6.06 -5.33
N TYR A 114 25.58 -4.99 -5.81
CA TYR A 114 25.22 -3.62 -5.45
C TYR A 114 24.79 -2.87 -6.70
N PHE A 115 23.50 -2.98 -7.01
CA PHE A 115 22.86 -2.42 -8.19
C PHE A 115 23.61 -2.79 -9.48
N ASP A 116 23.76 -1.87 -10.43
CA ASP A 116 24.40 -2.09 -11.72
C ASP A 116 25.41 -0.98 -12.06
N SER A 117 26.02 -1.04 -13.25
CA SER A 117 27.03 -0.07 -13.69
C SER A 117 26.52 1.38 -13.79
N GLU A 118 25.20 1.59 -13.86
CA GLU A 118 24.62 2.94 -13.94
C GLU A 118 24.39 3.58 -12.57
N TYR A 119 24.40 2.79 -11.51
CA TYR A 119 24.18 3.28 -10.15
C TYR A 119 24.91 2.36 -9.17
N SER A 120 26.09 2.78 -8.73
CA SER A 120 26.98 1.99 -7.88
C SER A 120 26.71 2.15 -6.37
N MET A 121 27.44 1.38 -5.56
CA MET A 121 27.46 1.58 -4.12
C MET A 121 28.03 2.96 -3.75
N GLU A 122 29.07 3.40 -4.46
CA GLU A 122 29.73 4.70 -4.28
C GLU A 122 28.75 5.85 -4.51
N ASP A 123 27.93 5.74 -5.56
CA ASP A 123 26.86 6.71 -5.83
C ASP A 123 25.86 6.76 -4.67
N SER A 124 25.50 5.59 -4.13
CA SER A 124 24.60 5.48 -2.98
C SER A 124 25.19 6.11 -1.72
N ILE A 125 26.46 5.84 -1.41
CA ILE A 125 27.17 6.39 -0.25
C ILE A 125 27.19 7.91 -0.32
N SER A 126 27.53 8.45 -1.49
CA SER A 126 27.57 9.89 -1.74
C SER A 126 26.18 10.53 -1.62
N GLU A 127 25.15 9.94 -2.25
CA GLU A 127 23.78 10.47 -2.25
C GLU A 127 23.14 10.45 -0.84
N MET A 128 23.41 9.41 -0.05
CA MET A 128 22.87 9.23 1.30
C MET A 128 23.63 10.00 2.38
N GLY A 129 24.89 10.36 2.14
CA GLY A 129 25.76 11.00 3.13
C GLY A 129 26.18 10.05 4.26
N ILE A 130 26.38 8.76 3.97
CA ILE A 130 26.78 7.73 4.94
C ILE A 130 28.16 7.17 4.53
N PRO A 131 29.27 7.87 4.85
CA PRO A 131 30.59 7.52 4.33
C PRO A 131 31.10 6.14 4.80
N ASP A 132 30.66 5.69 5.97
CA ASP A 132 31.05 4.43 6.61
C ASP A 132 30.08 3.27 6.29
N LEU A 133 29.21 3.41 5.29
CA LEU A 133 28.19 2.40 4.96
C LEU A 133 28.77 1.01 4.69
N ARG A 134 29.95 0.92 4.06
CA ARG A 134 30.61 -0.37 3.77
C ARG A 134 30.98 -1.10 5.06
N GLU A 135 31.59 -0.38 6.00
CA GLU A 135 31.96 -0.91 7.32
C GLU A 135 30.70 -1.32 8.11
N ARG A 136 29.64 -0.52 8.02
CA ARG A 136 28.34 -0.86 8.62
C ARG A 136 27.74 -2.12 8.01
N ILE A 137 27.76 -2.29 6.69
CA ILE A 137 27.27 -3.51 6.05
C ILE A 137 28.04 -4.72 6.53
N GLU A 138 29.38 -4.66 6.56
CA GLU A 138 30.19 -5.79 7.05
C GLU A 138 29.85 -6.14 8.51
N ARG A 139 29.84 -5.14 9.40
CA ARG A 139 29.53 -5.36 10.82
C ARG A 139 28.11 -5.87 11.03
N HIS A 140 27.10 -5.27 10.39
CA HIS A 140 25.71 -5.66 10.59
C HIS A 140 25.37 -7.00 9.90
N SER A 141 26.08 -7.39 8.84
CA SER A 141 25.99 -8.75 8.28
C SER A 141 26.39 -9.81 9.31
N ASN A 142 27.42 -9.55 10.12
CA ASN A 142 27.80 -10.46 11.20
C ASN A 142 26.71 -10.55 12.27
N ILE A 143 26.21 -9.39 12.74
CA ILE A 143 25.16 -9.31 13.75
C ILE A 143 23.90 -10.07 13.29
N VAL A 144 23.45 -9.82 12.06
CA VAL A 144 22.24 -10.45 11.52
C VAL A 144 22.42 -11.94 11.30
N ALA A 145 23.58 -12.39 10.81
CA ALA A 145 23.85 -13.81 10.64
C ALA A 145 23.81 -14.56 11.98
N GLU A 146 24.38 -13.99 13.04
CA GLU A 146 24.32 -14.54 14.40
C GLU A 146 22.88 -14.58 14.94
N GLU A 147 22.12 -13.50 14.76
CA GLU A 147 20.70 -13.45 15.16
C GLU A 147 19.87 -14.56 14.48
N LEU A 148 20.05 -14.72 13.17
CA LEU A 148 19.31 -15.70 12.37
C LEU A 148 19.70 -17.14 12.72
N LEU A 149 21.00 -17.43 12.90
CA LEU A 149 21.46 -18.74 13.37
C LEU A 149 20.88 -19.06 14.75
N LYS A 150 20.90 -18.11 15.68
CA LYS A 150 20.33 -18.33 17.02
C LYS A 150 18.85 -18.69 16.95
N LYS A 151 18.08 -18.04 16.06
CA LYS A 151 16.67 -18.39 15.83
C LYS A 151 16.51 -19.80 15.25
N GLN A 152 17.32 -20.14 14.25
CA GLN A 152 17.29 -21.45 13.61
C GLN A 152 17.65 -22.58 14.60
N THR A 153 18.70 -22.39 15.41
CA THR A 153 19.10 -23.32 16.48
C THR A 153 18.03 -23.44 17.58
N ALA A 154 17.22 -22.40 17.80
CA ALA A 154 16.08 -22.45 18.69
C ALA A 154 14.82 -23.09 18.05
N GLY A 155 14.96 -23.74 16.90
CA GLY A 155 13.87 -24.43 16.21
C GLY A 155 12.90 -23.51 15.46
N ARG A 156 13.21 -22.22 15.30
CA ARG A 156 12.38 -21.30 14.50
C ARG A 156 12.70 -21.45 13.02
N LEU A 157 11.68 -21.42 12.19
CA LEU A 157 11.84 -21.40 10.74
C LEU A 157 12.56 -20.12 10.31
N VAL A 158 13.69 -20.27 9.62
CA VAL A 158 14.47 -19.18 9.05
C VAL A 158 14.85 -19.55 7.63
N PHE A 159 14.42 -18.74 6.66
CA PHE A 159 14.79 -18.91 5.25
C PHE A 159 15.19 -17.56 4.65
N ASN A 160 16.13 -17.57 3.70
CA ASN A 160 16.55 -16.38 2.98
C ASN A 160 15.75 -16.18 1.68
N GLY A 161 14.46 -15.83 1.85
CA GLY A 161 13.50 -15.60 0.77
C GLY A 161 13.85 -14.41 -0.11
N GLU A 162 13.41 -14.46 -1.37
CA GLU A 162 13.54 -13.33 -2.30
C GLU A 162 12.52 -12.26 -1.97
N MET A 163 12.95 -11.00 -2.07
CA MET A 163 12.14 -9.83 -1.76
C MET A 163 12.28 -8.80 -2.88
N LEU A 164 11.34 -7.85 -2.91
CA LEU A 164 11.47 -6.66 -3.75
C LEU A 164 11.58 -5.41 -2.90
N GLY A 165 12.65 -4.65 -3.13
CA GLY A 165 12.81 -3.30 -2.62
C GLY A 165 12.27 -2.24 -3.58
N VAL A 166 12.13 -1.00 -3.11
CA VAL A 166 11.64 0.13 -3.90
C VAL A 166 12.81 0.98 -4.39
N PHE A 167 12.98 1.02 -5.71
CA PHE A 167 13.95 1.87 -6.36
C PHE A 167 13.43 3.29 -6.57
N ASP A 168 12.15 3.43 -6.94
CA ASP A 168 11.52 4.74 -7.19
C ASP A 168 10.00 4.67 -7.11
N ILE A 169 9.35 5.79 -6.80
CA ILE A 169 7.90 5.95 -6.79
C ILE A 169 7.44 7.28 -7.38
N ARG A 170 6.57 7.22 -8.39
CA ARG A 170 6.12 8.39 -9.15
C ARG A 170 4.61 8.36 -9.35
N PRO A 171 3.84 9.15 -8.57
CA PRO A 171 2.52 9.57 -8.98
C PRO A 171 2.60 10.40 -10.28
N ILE A 172 1.76 10.05 -11.26
CA ILE A 172 1.70 10.69 -12.59
C ILE A 172 0.39 11.46 -12.71
N ASN A 173 0.51 12.73 -13.09
CA ASN A 173 -0.63 13.56 -13.44
C ASN A 173 -1.02 13.31 -14.90
N VAL A 174 -2.21 12.76 -15.13
CA VAL A 174 -2.70 12.51 -16.50
C VAL A 174 -3.50 13.70 -17.02
N ASN A 175 -4.05 14.53 -16.13
CA ASN A 175 -4.61 15.84 -16.42
C ASN A 175 -4.12 16.78 -15.31
N GLN A 176 -3.83 18.05 -15.62
CA GLN A 176 -3.13 19.05 -14.77
C GLN A 176 -3.65 19.24 -13.32
N GLU A 177 -4.67 18.50 -12.88
CA GLU A 177 -5.25 18.58 -11.54
C GLU A 177 -5.41 17.21 -10.82
N GLU A 178 -5.08 16.06 -11.42
CA GLU A 178 -5.35 14.74 -10.84
C GLU A 178 -4.21 13.71 -11.01
N TYR A 179 -3.76 13.14 -9.87
CA TYR A 179 -2.92 11.94 -9.84
C TYR A 179 -3.78 10.72 -10.22
N ARG A 180 -3.74 10.35 -11.49
CA ARG A 180 -4.54 9.21 -11.99
C ARG A 180 -3.75 7.92 -12.03
N LYS A 181 -2.43 7.99 -12.11
CA LYS A 181 -1.58 6.79 -12.17
C LYS A 181 -0.48 6.83 -11.12
N LEU A 182 -0.07 5.65 -10.68
CA LEU A 182 1.06 5.46 -9.79
C LEU A 182 2.04 4.51 -10.46
N LYS A 183 3.30 4.93 -10.60
CA LYS A 183 4.37 4.09 -11.12
C LYS A 183 5.36 3.78 -10.00
N ILE A 184 5.59 2.50 -9.74
CA ILE A 184 6.55 2.00 -8.76
C ILE A 184 7.63 1.24 -9.53
N ARG A 185 8.90 1.52 -9.25
CA ARG A 185 10.03 0.74 -9.77
C ARG A 185 10.65 -0.01 -8.61
N THR A 186 10.79 -1.32 -8.75
CA THR A 186 11.37 -2.19 -7.73
C THR A 186 12.77 -2.66 -8.12
N TYR A 187 13.53 -3.14 -7.14
CA TYR A 187 14.78 -3.87 -7.34
C TYR A 187 14.74 -5.20 -6.60
N GLU A 188 15.49 -6.19 -7.07
CA GLU A 188 15.55 -7.51 -6.44
C GLU A 188 16.47 -7.50 -5.21
N THR A 189 16.01 -8.09 -4.11
CA THR A 189 16.79 -8.23 -2.88
C THR A 189 16.38 -9.52 -2.15
N ASP A 190 16.85 -9.70 -0.92
CA ASP A 190 16.49 -10.86 -0.11
C ASP A 190 16.31 -10.52 1.37
N PHE A 191 15.73 -11.47 2.10
CA PHE A 191 15.43 -11.32 3.52
C PHE A 191 16.67 -10.97 4.36
N PHE A 192 17.80 -11.60 4.08
CA PHE A 192 19.05 -11.29 4.78
C PHE A 192 19.47 -9.84 4.56
N THR A 193 19.46 -9.37 3.31
CA THR A 193 19.80 -7.98 2.96
C THR A 193 18.86 -7.01 3.65
N TYR A 194 17.55 -7.27 3.64
CA TYR A 194 16.57 -6.46 4.36
C TYR A 194 16.88 -6.36 5.85
N ARG A 195 17.23 -7.48 6.50
CA ARG A 195 17.60 -7.50 7.91
C ARG A 195 18.88 -6.71 8.20
N VAL A 196 19.87 -6.76 7.32
CA VAL A 196 21.11 -5.97 7.44
C VAL A 196 20.80 -4.48 7.39
N PHE A 197 20.08 -4.01 6.37
CA PHE A 197 19.74 -2.58 6.27
C PHE A 197 18.80 -2.11 7.39
N ALA A 198 17.86 -2.94 7.83
CA ALA A 198 17.04 -2.64 9.01
C ALA A 198 17.90 -2.51 10.29
N SER A 199 18.93 -3.35 10.44
CA SER A 199 19.86 -3.28 11.56
C SER A 199 20.70 -2.00 11.54
N ILE A 200 21.22 -1.62 10.36
CA ILE A 200 21.94 -0.35 10.14
C ILE A 200 21.01 0.85 10.41
N TYR A 201 19.75 0.78 9.95
CA TYR A 201 18.79 1.86 10.14
C TYR A 201 18.54 2.16 11.61
N ARG A 202 18.38 1.12 12.45
CA ARG A 202 18.19 1.29 13.90
C ARG A 202 19.37 2.04 14.53
N GLU A 203 20.59 1.64 14.20
CA GLU A 203 21.79 2.31 14.69
C GLU A 203 21.84 3.79 14.22
N LEU A 204 21.59 4.06 12.94
CA LEU A 204 21.56 5.42 12.40
C LEU A 204 20.47 6.27 13.06
N LYS A 205 19.31 5.68 13.36
CA LYS A 205 18.21 6.34 14.07
C LYS A 205 18.60 6.70 15.50
N GLU A 206 19.25 5.78 16.22
CA GLU A 206 19.78 6.01 17.57
C GLU A 206 20.85 7.10 17.60
N GLN A 207 21.66 7.18 16.54
CA GLN A 207 22.66 8.23 16.33
C GLN A 207 22.07 9.59 15.89
N GLY A 208 20.75 9.69 15.71
CA GLY A 208 20.10 10.92 15.25
C GLY A 208 20.40 11.30 13.80
N HIS A 209 20.80 10.34 12.96
CA HIS A 209 21.13 10.58 11.56
C HIS A 209 19.92 11.12 10.78
N ALA A 210 20.18 11.94 9.74
CA ALA A 210 19.15 12.64 8.96
C ALA A 210 18.11 11.71 8.32
N ILE A 211 18.48 10.46 8.03
CA ILE A 211 17.58 9.41 7.54
C ILE A 211 16.36 9.18 8.45
N SER A 212 16.48 9.41 9.77
CA SER A 212 15.38 9.25 10.73
C SER A 212 14.33 10.37 10.65
N GLN A 213 14.65 11.50 10.01
CA GLN A 213 13.83 12.71 9.97
C GLN A 213 13.18 12.98 8.61
N VAL A 214 13.40 12.10 7.63
CA VAL A 214 12.86 12.30 6.28
C VAL A 214 11.34 12.24 6.27
N THR A 215 10.72 13.19 5.57
CA THR A 215 9.25 13.27 5.44
C THR A 215 8.78 13.44 4.00
N LYS A 216 9.70 13.78 3.09
CA LYS A 216 9.40 13.97 1.67
C LYS A 216 9.87 12.78 0.87
N ARG A 217 9.07 12.38 -0.10
CA ARG A 217 9.38 11.28 -1.04
C ARG A 217 10.77 11.44 -1.67
N GLU A 218 11.12 12.64 -2.14
CA GLU A 218 12.39 12.91 -2.80
C GLU A 218 13.59 12.76 -1.87
N GLN A 219 13.39 12.88 -0.54
CA GLN A 219 14.42 12.60 0.45
C GLN A 219 14.49 11.10 0.77
N ILE A 220 13.33 10.43 0.86
CA ILE A 220 13.23 9.00 1.16
C ILE A 220 13.90 8.16 0.08
N ILE A 221 13.66 8.46 -1.20
CA ILE A 221 14.23 7.69 -2.32
C ILE A 221 15.77 7.79 -2.40
N LYS A 222 16.39 8.81 -1.80
CA LYS A 222 17.87 8.86 -1.68
C LYS A 222 18.42 7.66 -0.92
N TYR A 223 17.65 7.18 0.05
CA TYR A 223 17.99 6.04 0.89
C TYR A 223 17.41 4.73 0.34
N LYS A 224 17.32 4.59 -1.00
CA LYS A 224 16.78 3.39 -1.65
C LYS A 224 17.35 2.05 -1.16
N PRO A 225 18.63 1.91 -0.71
CA PRO A 225 19.09 0.62 -0.18
C PRO A 225 18.36 0.18 1.10
N PHE A 226 17.85 1.14 1.88
CA PHE A 226 17.05 0.89 3.09
C PHE A 226 15.58 0.59 2.77
N LEU A 227 15.14 0.78 1.53
CA LEU A 227 13.79 0.46 1.07
C LEU A 227 13.73 -0.97 0.51
N SER A 228 14.35 -1.93 1.21
CA SER A 228 14.52 -3.32 0.75
C SER A 228 13.29 -4.21 0.96
N SER A 229 12.12 -3.60 1.10
CA SER A 229 10.82 -4.27 1.10
C SER A 229 9.74 -3.33 0.58
N PHE A 230 8.71 -3.90 -0.03
CA PHE A 230 7.49 -3.18 -0.40
C PHE A 230 6.27 -3.98 0.05
N GLY A 231 5.49 -3.39 0.95
CA GLY A 231 4.31 -4.03 1.53
C GLY A 231 3.03 -3.77 0.75
N LEU A 232 2.11 -4.73 0.81
CA LEU A 232 0.73 -4.64 0.38
C LEU A 232 -0.18 -4.78 1.60
N CYS A 233 -0.77 -3.66 2.02
CA CYS A 233 -1.56 -3.58 3.25
C CYS A 233 -3.06 -3.49 2.91
N THR A 234 -3.80 -4.58 3.08
CA THR A 234 -5.15 -4.73 2.54
C THR A 234 -6.22 -4.74 3.62
N PHE A 235 -7.28 -3.97 3.43
CA PHE A 235 -8.55 -4.17 4.12
C PHE A 235 -9.51 -4.99 3.26
N VAL A 236 -10.17 -5.97 3.86
CA VAL A 236 -11.28 -6.71 3.25
C VAL A 236 -12.60 -6.05 3.68
N MET A 237 -13.49 -5.86 2.71
CA MET A 237 -14.85 -5.37 2.93
C MET A 237 -15.87 -6.37 2.39
N LEU A 238 -16.86 -6.69 3.21
CA LEU A 238 -17.84 -7.75 2.97
C LEU A 238 -19.10 -7.24 2.24
N TYR A 239 -20.02 -8.15 1.93
CA TYR A 239 -21.17 -7.98 1.04
C TYR A 239 -22.01 -6.70 1.22
N ASN A 240 -22.10 -6.17 2.44
CA ASN A 240 -22.91 -4.98 2.73
C ASN A 240 -22.19 -3.66 2.46
N GLN A 241 -20.91 -3.67 2.04
CA GLN A 241 -20.06 -2.47 1.84
C GLN A 241 -19.98 -1.55 3.07
N THR A 242 -20.35 -2.07 4.23
CA THR A 242 -20.41 -1.31 5.48
C THR A 242 -19.56 -1.92 6.57
N GLU A 243 -18.89 -3.05 6.33
CA GLU A 243 -18.07 -3.74 7.32
C GLU A 243 -16.66 -3.95 6.79
N VAL A 244 -15.67 -3.55 7.57
CA VAL A 244 -14.25 -3.74 7.29
C VAL A 244 -13.73 -4.79 8.26
N VAL A 245 -13.08 -5.81 7.72
CA VAL A 245 -12.42 -6.86 8.50
C VAL A 245 -11.09 -6.34 9.01
N LEU A 246 -10.73 -6.66 10.25
CA LEU A 246 -9.42 -6.42 10.84
C LEU A 246 -8.87 -7.74 11.36
N ALA A 247 -7.57 -7.95 11.19
CA ALA A 247 -6.88 -9.07 11.84
C ALA A 247 -6.21 -8.59 13.13
N LYS A 248 -6.28 -9.42 14.17
CA LYS A 248 -5.57 -9.21 15.42
C LYS A 248 -4.22 -9.92 15.33
N ARG A 249 -3.11 -9.19 15.49
CA ARG A 249 -1.77 -9.79 15.37
C ARG A 249 -1.47 -10.70 16.56
N SER A 250 -0.89 -11.86 16.29
CA SER A 250 -0.53 -12.81 17.35
C SER A 250 0.58 -12.30 18.26
N LEU A 251 0.65 -12.86 19.47
CA LEU A 251 1.76 -12.66 20.41
C LEU A 251 3.11 -13.15 19.88
N TYR A 252 3.11 -14.00 18.85
CA TYR A 252 4.34 -14.59 18.29
C TYR A 252 4.90 -13.80 17.10
N THR A 253 4.19 -12.77 16.64
CA THR A 253 4.68 -11.96 15.52
C THR A 253 5.88 -11.10 15.91
N THR A 254 6.81 -10.93 14.97
CA THR A 254 8.07 -10.19 15.19
C THR A 254 7.83 -8.71 15.58
N HIS A 255 6.64 -8.15 15.32
CA HIS A 255 6.31 -6.74 15.59
C HIS A 255 4.82 -6.53 15.89
N SER A 256 4.53 -5.61 16.84
CA SER A 256 3.17 -5.13 17.15
C SER A 256 2.20 -6.22 17.63
N GLU A 257 2.66 -7.04 18.56
CA GLU A 257 1.89 -8.09 19.24
C GLU A 257 0.57 -7.55 19.80
N ASN A 258 -0.51 -8.34 19.68
CA ASN A 258 -1.83 -8.07 20.26
C ASN A 258 -2.48 -6.74 19.79
N LYS A 259 -2.02 -6.16 18.68
CA LYS A 259 -2.61 -4.96 18.07
C LYS A 259 -3.46 -5.34 16.86
N TRP A 260 -4.55 -4.61 16.67
CA TRP A 260 -5.34 -4.72 15.44
C TRP A 260 -4.59 -4.16 14.24
N HIS A 261 -4.76 -4.83 13.10
CA HIS A 261 -4.01 -4.60 11.89
C HIS A 261 -4.90 -4.64 10.64
N PHE A 262 -4.27 -4.58 9.47
CA PHE A 262 -4.90 -4.87 8.18
C PHE A 262 -5.49 -6.29 8.19
N SER A 263 -6.46 -6.56 7.31
CA SER A 263 -7.02 -7.91 7.17
C SER A 263 -6.00 -8.86 6.53
N MET A 264 -5.13 -8.31 5.69
CA MET A 264 -4.02 -9.01 5.03
C MET A 264 -2.84 -8.04 4.90
N ASN A 265 -1.62 -8.49 5.19
CA ASN A 265 -0.42 -7.66 5.10
C ASN A 265 0.78 -8.44 4.58
N GLU A 266 0.99 -8.34 3.28
CA GLU A 266 1.94 -9.16 2.55
C GLU A 266 3.14 -8.35 2.04
N ALA A 267 4.31 -8.97 1.92
CA ALA A 267 5.46 -8.37 1.25
C ALA A 267 5.56 -8.85 -0.20
N PHE A 268 5.92 -7.95 -1.12
CA PHE A 268 6.17 -8.33 -2.51
C PHE A 268 7.36 -9.29 -2.62
N SER A 269 7.15 -10.39 -3.36
CA SER A 269 8.16 -11.39 -3.62
C SER A 269 8.26 -11.70 -5.12
N GLN A 270 9.23 -12.54 -5.51
CA GLN A 270 9.36 -12.99 -6.90
C GLN A 270 8.24 -13.91 -7.37
N THR A 271 7.48 -14.52 -6.46
CA THR A 271 6.32 -15.36 -6.83
C THR A 271 5.17 -14.53 -7.38
N ASP A 272 5.18 -13.21 -7.15
CA ASP A 272 4.11 -12.29 -7.54
C ASP A 272 4.28 -11.75 -8.96
N PHE A 273 5.21 -12.31 -9.75
CA PHE A 273 5.51 -11.83 -11.09
C PHE A 273 4.45 -12.31 -12.11
N ASP A 274 4.14 -11.46 -13.08
CA ASP A 274 3.30 -11.80 -14.22
C ASP A 274 4.07 -12.61 -15.29
N TYR A 275 3.38 -12.98 -16.36
CA TYR A 275 3.96 -13.68 -17.50
C TYR A 275 5.13 -12.90 -18.16
N ASN A 276 5.12 -11.56 -18.06
CA ASN A 276 6.17 -10.68 -18.61
C ASN A 276 7.33 -10.45 -17.62
N LYS A 277 7.36 -11.19 -16.50
CA LYS A 277 8.32 -11.05 -15.41
C LYS A 277 8.31 -9.64 -14.80
N GLN A 278 7.14 -8.99 -14.78
CA GLN A 278 6.91 -7.77 -14.03
C GLN A 278 6.18 -8.10 -12.73
N PRO A 279 6.48 -7.42 -11.62
CA PRO A 279 5.75 -7.63 -10.38
C PRO A 279 4.27 -7.23 -10.54
N ASP A 280 3.31 -8.06 -10.14
CA ASP A 280 1.87 -7.79 -10.24
C ASP A 280 1.21 -7.74 -8.86
N LEU A 281 0.60 -6.60 -8.52
CA LEU A 281 -0.11 -6.41 -7.25
C LEU A 281 -1.31 -7.33 -7.11
N PHE A 282 -1.90 -7.77 -8.22
CA PHE A 282 -2.98 -8.74 -8.17
C PHE A 282 -2.50 -10.11 -7.71
N ASN A 283 -1.37 -10.60 -8.23
CA ASN A 283 -0.81 -11.89 -7.81
C ASN A 283 -0.44 -11.87 -6.32
N CYS A 284 0.13 -10.76 -5.83
CA CYS A 284 0.40 -10.59 -4.40
C CYS A 284 -0.87 -10.60 -3.54
N HIS A 285 -1.98 -9.98 -3.99
CA HIS A 285 -3.27 -10.12 -3.28
C HIS A 285 -3.78 -11.56 -3.28
N VAL A 286 -3.72 -12.25 -4.43
CA VAL A 286 -4.14 -13.65 -4.53
C VAL A 286 -3.38 -14.50 -3.52
N ARG A 287 -2.05 -14.39 -3.51
CA ARG A 287 -1.20 -15.13 -2.59
C ARG A 287 -1.51 -14.80 -1.13
N GLY A 288 -1.55 -13.51 -0.76
CA GLY A 288 -1.82 -13.11 0.63
C GLY A 288 -3.22 -13.53 1.10
N LEU A 289 -4.24 -13.49 0.23
CA LEU A 289 -5.58 -13.97 0.56
C LEU A 289 -5.63 -15.49 0.76
N GLU A 290 -4.86 -16.26 -0.02
CA GLU A 290 -4.75 -17.70 0.14
C GLU A 290 -3.96 -18.08 1.40
N GLU A 291 -2.85 -17.39 1.68
CA GLU A 291 -1.95 -17.68 2.79
C GLU A 291 -2.53 -17.24 4.15
N GLU A 292 -3.06 -16.01 4.25
CA GLU A 292 -3.54 -15.43 5.50
C GLU A 292 -5.03 -15.71 5.78
N LEU A 293 -5.88 -15.81 4.75
CA LEU A 293 -7.34 -15.91 4.92
C LEU A 293 -7.97 -17.16 4.28
N ASN A 294 -7.17 -17.98 3.58
CA ASN A 294 -7.62 -19.16 2.83
C ASN A 294 -8.76 -18.88 1.82
N ILE A 295 -8.80 -17.68 1.25
CA ILE A 295 -9.83 -17.30 0.27
C ILE A 295 -9.34 -17.67 -1.13
N ASN A 296 -10.11 -18.52 -1.82
CA ASN A 296 -9.79 -18.97 -3.17
C ASN A 296 -9.86 -17.82 -4.21
N PRO A 297 -8.93 -17.75 -5.18
CA PRO A 297 -8.70 -16.60 -6.06
C PRO A 297 -9.73 -16.32 -7.15
N LYS A 298 -11.01 -16.68 -6.98
CA LYS A 298 -12.09 -16.18 -7.86
C LYS A 298 -12.37 -14.67 -7.67
N ILE A 299 -11.41 -13.92 -7.16
CA ILE A 299 -11.43 -12.48 -7.04
C ILE A 299 -11.13 -11.83 -8.39
N SER A 300 -11.81 -10.74 -8.70
CA SER A 300 -11.58 -9.97 -9.92
C SER A 300 -10.66 -8.79 -9.63
N LYS A 301 -9.78 -8.40 -10.57
CA LYS A 301 -9.04 -7.12 -10.49
C LYS A 301 -9.98 -5.91 -10.27
N LYS A 302 -11.24 -6.01 -10.70
CA LYS A 302 -12.28 -4.98 -10.49
C LYS A 302 -12.71 -4.80 -9.03
N THR A 303 -12.47 -5.77 -8.15
CA THR A 303 -12.81 -5.67 -6.72
C THR A 303 -11.71 -5.05 -5.87
N ILE A 304 -10.57 -4.72 -6.48
CA ILE A 304 -9.38 -4.21 -5.81
C ILE A 304 -9.24 -2.72 -6.06
N TYR A 305 -9.11 -1.96 -4.98
CA TYR A 305 -8.92 -0.52 -5.01
C TYR A 305 -7.71 -0.13 -4.17
N PHE A 306 -6.69 0.45 -4.79
CA PHE A 306 -5.55 1.02 -4.08
C PHE A 306 -5.86 2.46 -3.67
N PHE A 307 -5.36 2.91 -2.52
CA PHE A 307 -5.73 4.25 -2.07
C PHE A 307 -4.60 5.11 -1.54
N ASP A 308 -3.58 4.58 -0.87
CA ASP A 308 -2.46 5.39 -0.38
C ASP A 308 -1.14 4.62 -0.50
N VAL A 309 -0.04 5.34 -0.71
CA VAL A 309 1.29 4.79 -0.40
C VAL A 309 1.67 5.34 0.96
N ILE A 310 1.90 4.46 1.91
CA ILE A 310 2.27 4.81 3.28
C ILE A 310 3.75 4.52 3.51
N PHE A 311 4.36 5.30 4.39
CA PHE A 311 5.74 5.15 4.81
C PHE A 311 5.85 5.23 6.33
N SER A 312 6.64 4.33 6.90
CA SER A 312 6.94 4.25 8.33
C SER A 312 8.40 4.64 8.58
N ARG A 313 8.64 5.77 9.23
CA ARG A 313 9.94 6.15 9.81
C ARG A 313 10.32 5.31 11.03
N GLU A 314 9.42 4.51 11.56
CA GLU A 314 9.78 3.65 12.68
C GLU A 314 10.73 2.55 12.20
N LYS A 315 10.42 2.01 11.01
CA LYS A 315 11.11 0.86 10.41
C LYS A 315 11.83 1.17 9.11
N PHE A 316 11.64 2.38 8.56
CA PHE A 316 12.05 2.78 7.22
C PHE A 316 11.42 1.92 6.10
N GLU A 317 10.15 1.53 6.30
CA GLU A 317 9.41 0.66 5.38
C GLU A 317 8.32 1.44 4.66
N MET A 318 7.99 1.00 3.44
CA MET A 318 6.85 1.51 2.68
C MET A 318 5.96 0.40 2.16
N GLY A 319 4.71 0.76 1.96
CA GLY A 319 3.74 -0.12 1.32
C GLY A 319 2.61 0.66 0.68
N ILE A 320 1.84 -0.03 -0.15
CA ILE A 320 0.61 0.48 -0.72
C ILE A 320 -0.58 -0.12 0.03
N THR A 321 -1.55 0.73 0.34
CA THR A 321 -2.78 0.30 0.99
C THR A 321 -3.86 0.03 -0.03
N SER A 322 -4.62 -1.04 0.17
CA SER A 322 -5.68 -1.47 -0.73
C SER A 322 -6.93 -1.90 0.04
N LEU A 323 -8.04 -1.90 -0.70
CA LEU A 323 -9.33 -2.39 -0.28
C LEU A 323 -9.75 -3.48 -1.26
N ILE A 324 -10.09 -4.65 -0.75
CA ILE A 324 -10.75 -5.71 -1.52
C ILE A 324 -12.21 -5.76 -1.10
N TYR A 325 -13.09 -5.76 -2.08
CA TYR A 325 -14.51 -6.00 -1.87
C TYR A 325 -14.89 -7.45 -2.21
N LEU A 326 -15.47 -8.16 -1.25
CA LEU A 326 -15.95 -9.53 -1.39
C LEU A 326 -17.48 -9.53 -1.29
N PRO A 327 -18.21 -9.35 -2.41
CA PRO A 327 -19.66 -9.23 -2.41
C PRO A 327 -20.39 -10.49 -1.96
N ASP A 328 -19.76 -11.65 -2.08
CA ASP A 328 -20.40 -12.95 -1.87
C ASP A 328 -20.04 -13.60 -0.52
N PHE A 329 -19.37 -12.86 0.36
CA PHE A 329 -18.90 -13.37 1.65
C PHE A 329 -19.60 -12.65 2.81
N ALA A 330 -20.22 -13.42 3.70
CA ALA A 330 -20.55 -12.99 5.05
C ALA A 330 -19.31 -13.12 5.96
N PHE A 331 -19.39 -12.57 7.18
CA PHE A 331 -18.26 -12.64 8.10
C PHE A 331 -18.02 -14.07 8.58
N GLU A 332 -19.10 -14.81 8.81
CA GLU A 332 -19.07 -16.21 9.24
C GLU A 332 -18.38 -17.12 8.22
N ASP A 333 -18.58 -16.85 6.92
CA ASP A 333 -17.86 -17.54 5.85
C ASP A 333 -16.36 -17.29 5.96
N LEU A 334 -15.98 -16.03 6.18
CA LEU A 334 -14.57 -15.64 6.31
C LEU A 334 -13.91 -16.27 7.54
N GLU A 335 -14.58 -16.30 8.69
CA GLU A 335 -14.08 -16.97 9.90
C GLU A 335 -13.85 -18.47 9.65
N PHE A 336 -14.77 -19.12 8.94
CA PHE A 336 -14.60 -20.53 8.56
C PHE A 336 -13.36 -20.74 7.68
N PHE A 337 -13.17 -19.93 6.63
CA PHE A 337 -11.99 -20.04 5.77
C PHE A 337 -10.70 -19.76 6.53
N TYR A 338 -10.68 -18.68 7.33
CA TYR A 338 -9.54 -18.29 8.14
C TYR A 338 -9.09 -19.39 9.11
N SER A 339 -10.03 -20.15 9.70
CA SER A 339 -9.69 -21.29 10.57
C SER A 339 -8.89 -22.40 9.88
N CYS A 340 -8.91 -22.41 8.54
CA CYS A 340 -8.17 -23.35 7.69
C CYS A 340 -6.94 -22.69 7.01
N ALA A 341 -6.62 -21.42 7.31
CA ALA A 341 -5.52 -20.69 6.68
C ALA A 341 -4.15 -21.21 7.16
N LYS A 342 -3.18 -21.23 6.24
CA LYS A 342 -1.84 -21.76 6.51
C LYS A 342 -1.12 -20.96 7.59
N ASP A 343 -1.28 -19.64 7.55
CA ASP A 343 -0.58 -18.71 8.43
C ASP A 343 -1.46 -18.18 9.57
N GLY A 344 -2.74 -18.60 9.60
CA GLY A 344 -3.75 -18.14 10.55
C GLY A 344 -3.30 -18.31 12.01
N GLU A 345 -2.84 -19.51 12.39
CA GLU A 345 -2.43 -19.83 13.77
C GLU A 345 -1.09 -19.21 14.20
N VAL A 346 -0.23 -18.82 13.24
CA VAL A 346 1.13 -18.32 13.54
C VAL A 346 1.14 -16.80 13.59
N GLU A 347 0.44 -16.14 12.68
CA GLU A 347 0.56 -14.69 12.48
C GLU A 347 -0.55 -13.85 13.12
N THR A 348 -1.72 -14.45 13.38
CA THR A 348 -2.90 -13.72 13.86
C THR A 348 -3.64 -14.50 14.97
N ASP A 349 -4.26 -13.78 15.90
CA ASP A 349 -5.04 -14.35 17.02
C ASP A 349 -6.55 -14.32 16.74
N GLY A 350 -6.95 -14.03 15.50
CA GLY A 350 -8.35 -13.94 15.08
C GLY A 350 -8.69 -12.73 14.21
N LEU A 351 -9.92 -12.74 13.70
CA LEU A 351 -10.51 -11.67 12.89
C LEU A 351 -11.67 -11.01 13.64
N ASP A 352 -11.95 -9.76 13.31
CA ASP A 352 -13.16 -9.05 13.76
C ASP A 352 -13.61 -8.05 12.70
N ILE A 353 -14.87 -7.67 12.73
CA ILE A 353 -15.47 -6.69 11.82
C ILE A 353 -15.80 -5.39 12.54
N ILE A 354 -15.49 -4.29 11.86
CA ILE A 354 -15.93 -2.98 12.26
C ILE A 354 -16.85 -2.40 11.21
N ARG A 355 -18.00 -1.89 11.64
CA ARG A 355 -18.85 -1.11 10.74
C ARG A 355 -18.08 0.15 10.31
N ALA A 356 -18.00 0.38 9.00
CA ALA A 356 -17.36 1.49 8.29
C ALA A 356 -18.06 2.85 8.49
N GLY A 357 -18.59 3.07 9.70
CA GLY A 357 -19.18 4.32 10.13
C GLY A 357 -18.20 5.17 10.92
N LYS A 358 -18.28 6.49 10.76
CA LYS A 358 -17.36 7.43 11.42
C LYS A 358 -17.38 7.29 12.95
N LYS A 359 -18.54 6.99 13.55
CA LYS A 359 -18.69 6.92 15.00
C LYS A 359 -18.10 5.60 15.51
N GLU A 360 -18.45 4.51 14.86
CA GLU A 360 -18.09 3.14 15.18
C GLU A 360 -16.58 2.97 15.10
N VAL A 361 -15.95 3.40 14.00
CA VAL A 361 -14.49 3.29 13.87
C VAL A 361 -13.75 4.22 14.82
N LYS A 362 -14.27 5.42 15.09
CA LYS A 362 -13.67 6.30 16.12
C LYS A 362 -13.75 5.70 17.51
N ARG A 363 -14.86 5.04 17.84
CA ARG A 363 -15.05 4.32 19.11
C ARG A 363 -14.06 3.16 19.18
N PHE A 364 -13.99 2.33 18.14
CA PHE A 364 -13.05 1.22 18.04
C PHE A 364 -11.60 1.67 18.22
N MET A 365 -11.13 2.69 17.49
CA MET A 365 -9.77 3.24 17.60
C MET A 365 -9.45 3.90 18.96
N LYS A 366 -10.46 4.18 19.78
CA LYS A 366 -10.30 4.71 21.14
C LYS A 366 -10.22 3.56 22.16
N GLU A 367 -10.98 2.50 21.95
CA GLU A 367 -11.11 1.35 22.84
C GLU A 367 -10.02 0.30 22.59
N ASN A 368 -9.44 0.27 21.39
CA ASN A 368 -8.50 -0.76 20.96
C ASN A 368 -7.18 -0.16 20.46
N GLU A 369 -6.09 -0.89 20.71
CA GLU A 369 -4.79 -0.58 20.12
C GLU A 369 -4.70 -1.12 18.68
N MET A 370 -4.23 -0.26 17.77
CA MET A 370 -3.97 -0.62 16.38
C MET A 370 -2.53 -0.30 16.03
N THR A 371 -1.97 -0.99 15.03
CA THR A 371 -0.70 -0.55 14.45
C THR A 371 -0.86 0.83 13.81
N ASN A 372 0.20 1.65 13.85
CA ASN A 372 0.16 3.02 13.34
C ASN A 372 -0.22 3.08 11.85
N GLY A 373 0.28 2.12 11.04
CA GLY A 373 -0.06 1.98 9.63
C GLY A 373 -1.53 1.68 9.40
N ALA A 374 -2.08 0.67 10.08
CA ALA A 374 -3.49 0.31 9.96
C ALA A 374 -4.41 1.44 10.43
N LYS A 375 -4.05 2.10 11.53
CA LYS A 375 -4.79 3.25 12.07
C LYS A 375 -4.87 4.41 11.07
N LEU A 376 -3.73 4.78 10.46
CA LEU A 376 -3.71 5.83 9.44
C LEU A 376 -4.54 5.41 8.22
N ALA A 377 -4.28 4.22 7.67
CA ALA A 377 -4.94 3.74 6.48
C ALA A 377 -6.47 3.67 6.66
N LEU A 378 -6.95 3.20 7.81
CA LEU A 378 -8.38 3.15 8.13
C LEU A 378 -9.01 4.56 8.22
N GLN A 379 -8.30 5.54 8.81
CA GLN A 379 -8.76 6.93 8.82
C GLN A 379 -8.85 7.53 7.42
N LEU A 380 -7.90 7.19 6.54
CA LEU A 380 -7.88 7.64 5.15
C LEU A 380 -8.97 6.93 4.32
N LEU A 381 -9.21 5.63 4.55
CA LEU A 381 -10.30 4.87 3.95
C LEU A 381 -11.66 5.48 4.30
N LEU A 382 -11.92 5.74 5.59
CA LEU A 382 -13.15 6.40 6.03
C LEU A 382 -13.30 7.80 5.44
N ALA A 383 -12.19 8.50 5.18
CA ALA A 383 -12.27 9.79 4.55
C ALA A 383 -12.87 9.72 3.13
N ARG A 384 -12.72 8.58 2.45
CA ARG A 384 -13.25 8.28 1.10
C ARG A 384 -14.67 7.74 1.16
N VAL A 385 -14.89 6.66 1.93
CA VAL A 385 -16.19 5.96 2.02
C VAL A 385 -17.29 6.85 2.60
N LEU A 386 -16.97 7.84 3.45
CA LEU A 386 -17.96 8.78 3.99
C LEU A 386 -18.33 9.94 3.03
N ASN A 387 -17.59 10.12 1.93
CA ASN A 387 -17.78 11.25 1.01
C ASN A 387 -18.34 10.84 -0.36
N ASP A 388 -18.13 9.59 -0.77
CA ASP A 388 -18.65 9.01 -1.99
C ASP A 388 -19.33 7.67 -1.66
N LYS A 389 -20.40 7.29 -2.39
CA LYS A 389 -20.79 5.87 -2.43
C LYS A 389 -19.54 5.10 -2.87
N MET A 390 -19.24 3.99 -2.21
CA MET A 390 -18.20 3.05 -2.67
C MET A 390 -18.29 2.91 -4.19
N PRO A 391 -17.15 2.86 -4.92
CA PRO A 391 -17.18 2.74 -6.37
C PRO A 391 -18.17 1.62 -6.74
N PRO A 392 -19.21 1.91 -7.54
CA PRO A 392 -20.25 0.95 -7.81
C PRO A 392 -19.63 -0.28 -8.47
N TYR A 393 -20.02 -1.46 -7.97
CA TYR A 393 -19.74 -2.73 -8.63
C TYR A 393 -20.55 -2.74 -9.93
N ASN A 394 -19.92 -2.37 -11.05
CA ASN A 394 -20.50 -2.45 -12.39
C ASN A 394 -19.75 -3.47 -13.26
#